data_AF-A0A7V6GDG9-F1
#
_entry.id   AF-A0A7V6GDG9-F1
#
_cell.length_a   1.000
_cell.length_b   1.000
_cell.length_c   1.000
_cell.angle_alpha   90.00
_cell.angle_beta   90.00
_cell.angle_gamma   90.00
#
_symmetry.space_group_name_H-M   'P 1'
#
loop_
_entity.id
_entity.type
_entity.pdbx_description
1 polymer ?
#
loop_
_entity_poly.entity_id
_entity_poly.type
_entity_poly.pdbx_seq_one_letter_code
_entity_poly.pdbx_strand_id
1 'polypeptide(L)'
;IKNGEVYEKSTGIRCDPFTGILILHYLTYAQDITPSGQWITLKEIPYGGAIFYPAFKKEVLDALVNTFQYDLAAFDRAAAALNGKKLSMGDSGAVFATFPKIPLAVVMWQADEELSGSANFLFDSTIEYFSPMETIIGFGYYLGHKLVGSPFAPNSGKRNDPF
;
A
#
# COMPACT_ATOMS: atom_id res chain seq x y z
N ILE A 1 0.82 -18.77 -13.91
CA ILE A 1 -0.66 -18.82 -13.86
C ILE A 1 -1.07 -20.19 -14.40
N LYS A 2 -1.91 -20.92 -13.67
CA LYS A 2 -2.45 -22.23 -14.10
C LYS A 2 -3.92 -22.27 -13.71
N ASN A 3 -4.81 -22.56 -14.65
CA ASN A 3 -6.26 -22.65 -14.44
C ASN A 3 -6.87 -21.39 -13.75
N GLY A 4 -6.40 -20.19 -14.10
CA GLY A 4 -6.87 -18.95 -13.48
C GLY A 4 -6.31 -18.65 -12.08
N GLU A 5 -5.41 -19.49 -11.57
CA GLU A 5 -4.77 -19.30 -10.27
C GLU A 5 -3.31 -18.86 -10.41
N VAL A 6 -2.87 -18.03 -9.45
CA VAL A 6 -1.51 -17.51 -9.38
C VAL A 6 -0.71 -18.34 -8.38
N TYR A 7 0.52 -18.67 -8.77
CA TYR A 7 1.43 -19.51 -8.01
C TYR A 7 2.79 -18.83 -7.93
N GLU A 8 3.43 -18.89 -6.77
CA GLU A 8 4.81 -18.46 -6.63
C GLU A 8 5.72 -19.44 -7.38
N LYS A 9 6.59 -18.92 -8.25
CA LYS A 9 7.43 -19.76 -9.13
C LYS A 9 8.45 -20.61 -8.36
N SER A 10 9.01 -20.07 -7.26
CA SER A 10 10.05 -20.72 -6.47
C SER A 10 9.52 -21.88 -5.64
N THR A 11 8.35 -21.73 -5.02
CA THR A 11 7.78 -22.72 -4.09
C THR A 11 6.67 -23.57 -4.70
N GLY A 12 6.04 -23.10 -5.78
CA GLY A 12 4.83 -23.71 -6.34
C GLY A 12 3.59 -23.54 -5.45
N ILE A 13 3.68 -22.76 -4.37
CA ILE A 13 2.56 -22.48 -3.47
C ILE A 13 1.60 -21.51 -4.18
N ARG A 14 0.31 -21.79 -4.08
CA ARG A 14 -0.74 -20.91 -4.59
C ARG A 14 -0.71 -19.60 -3.80
N CYS A 15 -0.71 -18.47 -4.50
CA CYS A 15 -0.86 -17.17 -3.85
C CYS A 15 -2.25 -17.08 -3.20
N ASP A 16 -2.32 -16.37 -2.08
CA ASP A 16 -3.61 -15.97 -1.50
C ASP A 16 -4.53 -15.40 -2.60
N PRO A 17 -5.83 -15.76 -2.63
CA PRO A 17 -6.76 -15.31 -3.67
C PRO A 17 -6.77 -13.80 -3.89
N PHE A 18 -6.66 -13.00 -2.82
CA PHE A 18 -6.64 -11.55 -2.94
C PHE A 18 -5.35 -11.04 -3.62
N THR A 19 -4.20 -11.58 -3.23
CA THR A 19 -2.93 -11.30 -3.92
C THR A 19 -2.98 -11.74 -5.39
N GLY A 20 -3.59 -12.90 -5.65
CA GLY A 20 -3.78 -13.43 -7.01
C GLY A 20 -4.62 -12.52 -7.90
N ILE A 21 -5.73 -11.97 -7.39
CA ILE A 21 -6.58 -11.07 -8.17
C ILE A 21 -5.85 -9.76 -8.52
N LEU A 22 -5.05 -9.21 -7.60
CA LEU A 22 -4.25 -8.01 -7.86
C LEU A 22 -3.24 -8.23 -8.99
N ILE A 23 -2.56 -9.39 -9.00
CA ILE A 23 -1.61 -9.76 -10.06
C ILE A 23 -2.33 -9.93 -11.40
N LEU A 24 -3.48 -10.63 -11.42
CA LEU A 24 -4.24 -10.85 -12.64
C LEU A 24 -4.79 -9.53 -13.21
N HIS A 25 -5.27 -8.63 -12.36
CA HIS A 25 -5.73 -7.31 -12.78
C HIS A 25 -4.59 -6.48 -13.34
N TYR A 26 -3.41 -6.46 -12.70
CA TYR A 26 -2.24 -5.81 -13.29
C TYR A 26 -1.94 -6.36 -14.69
N LEU A 27 -1.88 -7.67 -14.87
CA LEU A 27 -1.59 -8.27 -16.18
C LEU A 27 -2.68 -8.02 -17.23
N THR A 28 -3.92 -7.81 -16.80
CA THR A 28 -5.07 -7.56 -17.69
C THR A 28 -5.14 -6.11 -18.13
N TYR A 29 -4.90 -5.17 -17.21
CA TYR A 29 -5.11 -3.74 -17.41
C TYR A 29 -3.82 -2.95 -17.60
N ALA A 30 -2.63 -3.55 -17.42
CA ALA A 30 -1.37 -2.84 -17.58
C ALA A 30 -1.22 -2.26 -18.98
N GLN A 31 -1.22 -0.93 -19.05
CA GLN A 31 -1.00 -0.20 -20.28
C GLN A 31 0.48 0.16 -20.48
N ASP A 32 0.84 0.58 -21.68
CA ASP A 32 2.15 1.15 -21.95
C ASP A 32 2.25 2.63 -21.58
N ILE A 33 1.99 2.92 -20.31
CA ILE A 33 2.06 4.26 -19.72
C ILE A 33 3.23 4.29 -18.73
N THR A 34 4.02 5.36 -18.79
CA THR A 34 5.08 5.60 -17.81
C THR A 34 4.49 6.35 -16.62
N PRO A 35 4.73 5.93 -15.36
CA PRO A 35 4.31 6.68 -14.18
C PRO A 35 4.77 8.15 -14.28
N SER A 36 3.87 9.09 -13.96
CA SER A 36 4.13 10.52 -14.14
C SER A 36 5.08 11.09 -13.09
N GLY A 37 5.27 10.37 -11.98
CA GLY A 37 5.96 10.85 -10.79
C GLY A 37 5.14 11.86 -9.97
N GLN A 38 3.91 12.17 -10.38
CA GLN A 38 3.01 13.04 -9.63
C GLN A 38 2.20 12.20 -8.65
N TRP A 39 2.28 12.57 -7.37
CA TRP A 39 1.58 11.86 -6.29
C TRP A 39 0.19 12.45 -6.05
N ILE A 40 -0.80 11.57 -5.92
CA ILE A 40 -2.18 11.89 -5.56
C ILE A 40 -2.67 10.98 -4.43
N THR A 41 -3.59 11.46 -3.62
CA THR A 41 -4.30 10.64 -2.62
C THR A 41 -5.47 9.89 -3.25
N LEU A 42 -6.03 8.91 -2.51
CA LEU A 42 -7.23 8.19 -2.97
C LEU A 42 -8.41 9.13 -3.31
N LYS A 43 -8.58 10.24 -2.58
CA LYS A 43 -9.68 11.20 -2.82
C LYS A 43 -9.60 11.88 -4.19
N GLU A 44 -8.38 12.04 -4.68
CA GLU A 44 -8.09 12.77 -5.93
C GLU A 44 -8.21 11.86 -7.15
N ILE A 45 -8.32 10.55 -6.96
CA ILE A 45 -8.53 9.62 -8.07
C ILE A 45 -9.94 9.84 -8.65
N PRO A 46 -10.05 10.15 -9.96
CA PRO A 46 -11.33 10.35 -10.63
C PRO A 46 -12.26 9.14 -10.50
N TYR A 47 -13.54 9.36 -10.82
CA TYR A 47 -14.55 8.29 -10.93
C TYR A 47 -14.77 7.46 -9.65
N GLY A 48 -14.58 8.05 -8.46
CA GLY A 48 -15.12 7.48 -7.21
C GLY A 48 -14.17 7.35 -6.04
N GLY A 49 -12.90 7.78 -6.15
CA GLY A 49 -11.93 7.61 -5.06
C GLY A 49 -12.36 8.24 -3.73
N ALA A 50 -12.97 9.42 -3.77
CA ALA A 50 -13.52 10.09 -2.58
C ALA A 50 -14.64 9.30 -1.88
N ILE A 51 -15.41 8.47 -2.60
CA ILE A 51 -16.51 7.66 -2.03
C ILE A 51 -15.95 6.58 -1.11
N PHE A 52 -14.82 5.97 -1.48
CA PHE A 52 -14.19 4.89 -0.71
C PHE A 52 -13.24 5.39 0.38
N TYR A 53 -12.87 6.68 0.34
CA TYR A 53 -11.90 7.24 1.28
C TYR A 53 -12.24 7.00 2.77
N PRO A 54 -13.49 7.15 3.26
CA PRO A 54 -13.77 6.93 4.69
C PRO A 54 -13.40 5.52 5.18
N ALA A 55 -13.71 4.50 4.37
CA ALA A 55 -13.35 3.11 4.68
C ALA A 55 -11.84 2.89 4.55
N PHE A 56 -11.22 3.42 3.49
CA PHE A 56 -9.79 3.32 3.29
C PHE A 56 -8.97 3.98 4.41
N LYS A 57 -9.40 5.18 4.84
CA LYS A 57 -8.78 5.89 5.97
C LYS A 57 -8.79 5.02 7.22
N LYS A 58 -9.96 4.48 7.58
CA LYS A 58 -10.12 3.68 8.80
C LYS A 58 -9.26 2.42 8.79
N GLU A 59 -9.22 1.71 7.68
CA GLU A 59 -8.59 0.38 7.62
C GLU A 59 -7.09 0.45 7.27
N VAL A 60 -6.64 1.47 6.51
CA VAL A 60 -5.24 1.61 6.10
C VAL A 60 -4.54 2.73 6.85
N LEU A 61 -5.01 3.98 6.73
CA LEU A 61 -4.30 5.13 7.28
C LEU A 61 -4.26 5.09 8.81
N ASP A 62 -5.41 4.85 9.45
CA ASP A 62 -5.49 4.78 10.91
C ASP A 62 -4.71 3.56 11.45
N ALA A 63 -4.66 2.45 10.70
CA ALA A 63 -3.83 1.31 11.07
C ALA A 63 -2.32 1.62 11.00
N LEU A 64 -1.88 2.33 9.96
CA LEU A 64 -0.49 2.80 9.83
C LEU A 64 -0.13 3.77 10.98
N VAL A 65 -0.99 4.76 11.24
CA VAL A 65 -0.80 5.73 12.33
C VAL A 65 -0.73 5.02 13.68
N ASN A 66 -1.71 4.18 14.00
CA ASN A 66 -1.75 3.44 15.27
C ASN A 66 -0.54 2.52 15.47
N THR A 67 0.07 2.06 14.38
CA THR A 67 1.24 1.16 14.44
C THR A 67 2.55 1.92 14.57
N PHE A 68 2.71 3.04 13.86
CA PHE A 68 4.02 3.66 13.63
C PHE A 68 4.18 5.09 14.15
N GLN A 69 3.11 5.79 14.55
CA GLN A 69 3.18 7.23 14.85
C GLN A 69 4.18 7.62 15.95
N TYR A 70 4.58 6.69 16.82
CA TYR A 70 5.56 6.92 17.90
C TYR A 70 6.94 6.28 17.62
N ASP A 71 7.09 5.52 16.54
CA ASP A 71 8.34 4.88 16.14
C ASP A 71 8.43 4.84 14.60
N LEU A 72 8.78 5.97 14.00
CA LEU A 72 8.99 6.05 12.55
C LEU A 72 10.20 5.23 12.08
N ALA A 73 11.16 4.92 12.97
CA ALA A 73 12.26 4.04 12.64
C ALA A 73 11.80 2.57 12.47
N ALA A 74 10.76 2.15 13.18
CA ALA A 74 10.07 0.88 12.90
C ALA A 74 9.39 0.89 11.52
N PHE A 75 8.75 2.00 11.13
CA PHE A 75 8.19 2.16 9.78
C PHE A 75 9.29 2.06 8.71
N ASP A 76 10.41 2.77 8.89
CA ASP A 76 11.53 2.72 7.94
C ASP A 76 12.07 1.29 7.74
N ARG A 77 12.22 0.54 8.84
CA ARG A 77 12.64 -0.87 8.78
C ARG A 77 11.59 -1.75 8.09
N ALA A 78 10.31 -1.55 8.40
CA ALA A 78 9.22 -2.28 7.75
C ALA A 78 9.16 -1.98 6.25
N ALA A 79 9.32 -0.72 5.85
CA ALA A 79 9.36 -0.30 4.47
C ALA A 79 10.55 -0.91 3.74
N ALA A 80 11.75 -0.85 4.32
CA ALA A 80 12.96 -1.44 3.74
C ALA A 80 12.84 -2.97 3.55
N ALA A 81 12.22 -3.68 4.49
CA ALA A 81 11.96 -5.11 4.39
C ALA A 81 11.04 -5.49 3.21
N LEU A 82 10.20 -4.55 2.76
CA LEU A 82 9.36 -4.68 1.57
C LEU A 82 10.01 -4.07 0.32
N ASN A 83 11.33 -3.85 0.33
CA ASN A 83 12.08 -3.18 -0.75
C ASN A 83 11.61 -1.75 -1.05
N GLY A 84 10.98 -1.10 -0.06
CA GLY A 84 10.63 0.32 -0.12
C GLY A 84 11.89 1.18 -0.19
N LYS A 85 11.83 2.24 -1.00
CA LYS A 85 12.90 3.25 -1.12
C LYS A 85 12.47 4.52 -0.43
N LYS A 86 13.42 5.20 0.25
CA LYS A 86 13.14 6.45 0.94
C LYS A 86 12.53 7.49 0.00
N LEU A 87 11.49 8.15 0.47
CA LEU A 87 10.84 9.31 -0.14
C LEU A 87 11.03 10.51 0.77
N SER A 88 11.56 11.60 0.23
CA SER A 88 11.76 12.85 0.99
C SER A 88 10.46 13.64 1.13
N MET A 89 9.48 13.06 1.84
CA MET A 89 8.20 13.67 2.18
C MET A 89 7.81 13.26 3.60
N GLY A 90 7.18 14.17 4.35
CA GLY A 90 6.86 13.98 5.76
C GLY A 90 8.10 13.82 6.64
N ASP A 91 7.91 13.28 7.84
CA ASP A 91 9.01 12.93 8.74
C ASP A 91 9.64 11.60 8.34
N SER A 92 8.82 10.68 7.82
CA SER A 92 9.28 9.52 7.09
C SER A 92 8.37 9.20 5.90
N GLY A 93 8.97 8.85 4.77
CA GLY A 93 8.25 8.45 3.57
C GLY A 93 8.98 7.31 2.84
N ALA A 94 8.21 6.44 2.20
CA ALA A 94 8.74 5.37 1.37
C ALA A 94 7.90 5.14 0.10
N VAL A 95 8.58 4.86 -1.01
CA VAL A 95 8.00 4.45 -2.30
C VAL A 95 8.22 2.96 -2.52
N PHE A 96 7.19 2.28 -2.99
CA PHE A 96 7.15 0.84 -3.23
C PHE A 96 6.82 0.60 -4.70
N ALA A 97 7.65 -0.17 -5.38
CA ALA A 97 7.37 -0.65 -6.73
C ALA A 97 6.49 -1.91 -6.66
N THR A 98 5.22 -1.75 -6.27
CA THR A 98 4.26 -2.86 -6.09
C THR A 98 4.12 -3.68 -7.36
N PHE A 99 4.07 -3.00 -8.51
CA PHE A 99 4.29 -3.55 -9.84
C PHE A 99 5.19 -2.60 -10.65
N PRO A 100 5.79 -3.05 -11.76
CA PRO A 100 6.71 -2.21 -12.55
C PRO A 100 6.16 -0.83 -12.95
N LYS A 101 4.83 -0.70 -13.09
CA LYS A 101 4.15 0.55 -13.48
C LYS A 101 3.17 1.09 -12.43
N ILE A 102 3.18 0.53 -11.22
CA ILE A 102 2.31 0.95 -10.12
C ILE A 102 3.19 1.26 -8.92
N PRO A 103 3.82 2.45 -8.89
CA PRO A 103 4.51 2.91 -7.71
C PRO A 103 3.46 3.45 -6.71
N LEU A 104 3.60 3.03 -5.46
CA LEU A 104 2.79 3.49 -4.33
C LEU A 104 3.71 4.15 -3.31
N ALA A 105 3.19 5.09 -2.52
CA ALA A 105 3.97 5.63 -1.42
C ALA A 105 3.15 5.75 -0.13
N VAL A 106 3.85 5.65 0.98
CA VAL A 106 3.31 5.96 2.31
C VAL A 106 4.17 7.06 2.90
N VAL A 107 3.52 8.09 3.44
CA VAL A 107 4.15 9.22 4.11
C VAL A 107 3.58 9.31 5.52
N MET A 108 4.44 9.42 6.51
CA MET A 108 4.14 9.45 7.93
C MET A 108 4.62 10.76 8.55
N TRP A 109 3.83 11.30 9.46
CA TRP A 109 4.20 12.38 10.37
C TRP A 109 4.15 11.85 11.80
N GLN A 110 5.19 12.13 12.56
CA GLN A 110 5.32 11.65 13.92
C GLN A 110 4.29 12.35 14.82
N ALA A 111 3.76 11.61 15.80
CA ALA A 111 3.01 12.23 16.88
C ALA A 111 3.98 13.03 17.78
N ASP A 112 3.52 14.17 18.27
CA ASP A 112 4.22 14.94 19.30
C ASP A 112 3.38 14.99 20.60
N GLU A 113 3.78 15.84 21.55
CA GLU A 113 3.11 15.95 22.85
C GLU A 113 1.69 16.56 22.74
N GLU A 114 1.40 17.31 21.67
CA GLU A 114 0.17 18.08 21.51
C GLU A 114 -0.73 17.51 20.39
N LEU A 115 -0.16 16.83 19.41
CA LEU A 115 -0.83 16.36 18.20
C LEU A 115 -0.60 14.87 17.93
N SER A 116 -1.67 14.16 17.58
CA SER A 116 -1.58 12.79 17.05
C SER A 116 -0.82 12.79 15.72
N GLY A 117 -0.08 11.70 15.48
CA GLY A 117 0.61 11.51 14.20
C GLY A 117 -0.40 11.28 13.07
N SER A 118 0.10 11.33 11.84
CA SER A 118 -0.74 11.15 10.66
C SER A 118 -0.04 10.35 9.57
N ALA A 119 -0.82 9.81 8.64
CA ALA A 119 -0.32 9.07 7.49
C ALA A 119 -1.09 9.47 6.24
N ASN A 120 -0.40 9.50 5.11
CA ASN A 120 -0.98 9.54 3.78
C ASN A 120 -0.53 8.34 2.96
N PHE A 121 -1.45 7.83 2.16
CA PHE A 121 -1.17 6.83 1.14
C PHE A 121 -1.31 7.50 -0.22
N LEU A 122 -0.26 7.40 -1.02
CA LEU A 122 -0.14 8.08 -2.29
C LEU A 122 -0.07 7.07 -3.43
N PHE A 123 -0.69 7.45 -4.53
CA PHE A 123 -0.66 6.75 -5.80
C PHE A 123 -0.02 7.67 -6.83
N ASP A 124 0.64 7.11 -7.82
CA ASP A 124 1.00 7.90 -9.01
C ASP A 124 -0.27 8.30 -9.76
N SER A 125 -0.32 9.51 -10.31
CA SER A 125 -1.50 10.04 -10.97
C SER A 125 -1.97 9.21 -12.16
N THR A 126 -1.11 8.34 -12.70
CA THR A 126 -1.46 7.42 -13.79
C THR A 126 -2.23 6.18 -13.34
N ILE A 127 -2.42 5.96 -12.03
CA ILE A 127 -3.00 4.75 -11.45
C ILE A 127 -4.38 4.38 -12.03
N GLU A 128 -5.20 5.37 -12.37
CA GLU A 128 -6.54 5.17 -12.93
C GLU A 128 -6.53 4.41 -14.27
N TYR A 129 -5.43 4.47 -15.02
CA TYR A 129 -5.29 3.77 -16.30
C TYR A 129 -4.89 2.30 -16.13
N PHE A 130 -4.38 1.91 -14.95
CA PHE A 130 -3.82 0.59 -14.70
C PHE A 130 -4.78 -0.37 -14.04
N SER A 131 -5.87 0.11 -13.43
CA SER A 131 -6.74 -0.74 -12.62
C SER A 131 -8.07 -0.06 -12.30
N PRO A 132 -9.17 -0.83 -12.18
CA PRO A 132 -10.43 -0.28 -11.66
C PRO A 132 -10.29 0.12 -10.19
N MET A 133 -11.17 1.02 -9.72
CA MET A 133 -11.10 1.64 -8.39
C MET A 133 -10.97 0.62 -7.25
N GLU A 134 -11.72 -0.48 -7.31
CA GLU A 134 -11.69 -1.56 -6.30
C GLU A 134 -10.30 -2.20 -6.19
N THR A 135 -9.58 -2.29 -7.30
CA THR A 135 -8.22 -2.85 -7.36
C THR A 135 -7.19 -1.84 -6.87
N ILE A 136 -7.37 -0.55 -7.19
CA ILE A 136 -6.53 0.53 -6.68
C ILE A 136 -6.58 0.54 -5.14
N ILE A 137 -7.79 0.50 -4.58
CA ILE A 137 -8.02 0.35 -3.15
C ILE A 137 -7.37 -0.93 -2.63
N GLY A 138 -7.50 -2.03 -3.39
CA GLY A 138 -6.89 -3.31 -3.06
C GLY A 138 -5.36 -3.27 -2.94
N PHE A 139 -4.67 -2.52 -3.81
CA PHE A 139 -3.22 -2.32 -3.66
C PHE A 139 -2.87 -1.59 -2.36
N GLY A 140 -3.68 -0.61 -1.98
CA GLY A 140 -3.50 0.10 -0.71
C GLY A 140 -3.75 -0.80 0.50
N TYR A 141 -4.77 -1.66 0.46
CA TYR A 141 -4.97 -2.69 1.50
C TYR A 141 -3.79 -3.64 1.57
N TYR A 142 -3.36 -4.21 0.44
CA TYR A 142 -2.23 -5.12 0.40
C TYR A 142 -0.98 -4.52 1.05
N LEU A 143 -0.57 -3.32 0.61
CA LEU A 143 0.65 -2.69 1.11
C LEU A 143 0.49 -2.26 2.58
N GLY A 144 -0.64 -1.65 2.94
CA GLY A 144 -0.92 -1.23 4.32
C GLY A 144 -0.87 -2.40 5.31
N HIS A 145 -1.51 -3.53 4.97
CA HIS A 145 -1.47 -4.74 5.78
C HIS A 145 -0.06 -5.35 5.86
N LYS A 146 0.69 -5.38 4.76
CA LYS A 146 2.08 -5.87 4.77
C LYS A 146 3.00 -5.02 5.65
N LEU A 147 2.81 -3.71 5.66
CA LEU A 147 3.57 -2.81 6.54
C LEU A 147 3.18 -3.04 8.01
N VAL A 148 1.90 -3.03 8.34
CA VAL A 148 1.41 -3.22 9.73
C VAL A 148 1.72 -4.61 10.27
N GLY A 149 1.68 -5.64 9.43
CA GLY A 149 2.03 -7.02 9.77
C GLY A 149 3.53 -7.33 9.71
N SER A 150 4.37 -6.34 9.43
CA SER A 150 5.82 -6.51 9.38
C SER A 150 6.38 -6.96 10.73
N PRO A 151 7.41 -7.84 10.76
CA PRO A 151 8.09 -8.21 12.01
C PRO A 151 8.75 -7.02 12.72
N PHE A 152 8.95 -5.90 12.01
CA PHE A 152 9.47 -4.66 12.58
C PHE A 152 8.38 -3.77 13.19
N ALA A 153 7.09 -4.08 12.99
CA ALA A 153 6.01 -3.30 13.56
C ALA A 153 5.95 -3.45 15.10
N PRO A 154 5.81 -2.34 15.87
CA PRO A 154 5.87 -2.38 17.33
C PRO A 154 4.82 -3.28 18.01
N ASN A 155 3.69 -3.56 17.35
CA ASN A 155 2.56 -4.33 17.89
C ASN A 155 2.22 -5.59 17.07
N SER A 156 3.18 -6.20 16.37
CA SER A 156 2.98 -7.33 15.44
C SER A 156 2.36 -8.61 16.05
N GLY A 157 2.11 -8.67 17.37
CA GLY A 157 1.59 -9.83 18.08
C GLY A 157 0.05 -9.95 18.23
N LYS A 158 -0.76 -9.04 17.66
CA LYS A 158 -2.24 -9.10 17.80
C LYS A 158 -3.00 -8.74 16.52
N ARG A 159 -3.02 -9.63 15.53
CA ARG A 159 -4.13 -9.75 14.58
C ARG A 159 -4.11 -11.15 13.99
N ASN A 160 -5.14 -11.94 14.28
CA ASN A 160 -5.49 -13.09 13.45
C ASN A 160 -5.94 -12.50 12.12
N ASP A 161 -5.12 -12.65 11.08
CA ASP A 161 -5.47 -12.22 9.73
C ASP A 161 -6.64 -13.10 9.23
N PRO A 162 -7.73 -12.52 8.73
CA PRO A 162 -8.75 -13.27 8.00
C PRO A 162 -8.36 -13.49 6.52
N PHE A 163 -7.13 -13.13 6.12
CA PHE A 163 -6.55 -13.31 4.79
C PHE A 163 -5.24 -14.12 4.86
#